data_AF-A0A9W8ASQ3-F1
#
_entry.id   AF-A0A9W8ASQ3-F1
#
_cell.length_a   1.000
_cell.length_b   1.000
_cell.length_c   1.000
_cell.angle_alpha   90.00
_cell.angle_beta   90.00
_cell.angle_gamma   90.00
#
_symmetry.space_group_name_H-M   'P 1'
#
loop_
_entity.id
_entity.type
_entity.pdbx_description
1 polymer ?
#
loop_
_entity_poly.entity_id
_entity_poly.type
_entity_poly.pdbx_seq_one_letter_code
_entity_poly.pdbx_strand_id
1 'polypeptide(L)'
;MDASPKEGWQNPAPLPITNIPEKGVTKPREGSVMPDAEYLSINVAHPTVHPVNQPHSPVSEDESIADSRDRNPTRRLSSTIPKSSLLNSLLFQGSGKWRTVRYYYREYLAELVGTYVLVLLGLGVIISVNLNPEAETQKWTLICLGWTLAIMVSLFVAQGVSGGHLNPAVTITFATWRQFPWRKVPGYILMQLLGAFLAAGTLHLLFLQSLHNYSGNRQDVTGQYATAGFFVTFPTPIINHATAFFSEALATAMLVMAVFSVTDRHNVPPIGWGPLALGLAVGSMLMSLTFQAGGALNPARDLGPRLYLLAVGYTSEVFRAYNHYFYVPIVAPIVGGLVGGFAYDSLIISSLYKDA
;
A
#
# COMPACT_ATOMS: atom_id res chain seq x y z
N MET A 1 49.40 24.27 -27.91
CA MET A 1 49.06 25.70 -28.02
C MET A 1 47.61 25.75 -28.49
N ASP A 2 46.58 26.05 -27.73
CA ASP A 2 46.43 26.47 -26.33
C ASP A 2 45.08 25.94 -25.83
N ALA A 3 45.08 25.33 -24.64
CA ALA A 3 43.87 24.99 -23.91
C ALA A 3 43.68 26.03 -22.80
N SER A 4 42.68 26.89 -22.95
CA SER A 4 42.18 27.74 -21.87
C SER A 4 41.22 26.91 -20.99
N PRO A 5 41.39 26.88 -19.65
CA PRO A 5 40.47 26.18 -18.76
C PRO A 5 39.22 27.04 -18.53
N LYS A 6 38.04 26.50 -18.84
CA LYS A 6 36.76 27.10 -18.42
C LYS A 6 36.56 26.87 -16.93
N GLU A 7 36.20 27.97 -16.27
CA GLU A 7 36.07 28.18 -14.83
C GLU A 7 35.19 27.14 -14.13
N GLY A 8 35.65 26.72 -12.95
CA GLY A 8 34.90 25.86 -12.04
C GLY A 8 33.70 26.58 -11.42
N TRP A 9 32.61 25.85 -11.27
CA TRP A 9 31.42 26.26 -10.53
C TRP A 9 31.81 26.61 -9.07
N GLN A 10 31.71 27.88 -8.69
CA GLN A 10 31.82 28.33 -7.30
C GLN A 10 30.43 28.40 -6.67
N ASN A 11 30.24 27.78 -5.50
CA ASN A 11 29.03 27.89 -4.70
C ASN A 11 28.77 29.37 -4.34
N PRO A 12 27.58 29.94 -4.59
CA PRO A 12 27.25 31.25 -4.04
C PRO A 12 27.12 31.17 -2.52
N ALA A 13 27.69 32.17 -1.82
CA ALA A 13 27.62 32.29 -0.37
C ALA A 13 26.17 32.37 0.14
N PRO A 14 25.84 31.81 1.32
CA PRO A 14 24.51 31.93 1.89
C PRO A 14 24.17 33.40 2.19
N LEU A 15 22.92 33.78 1.90
CA LEU A 15 22.40 35.12 2.15
C LEU A 15 22.39 35.43 3.66
N PRO A 16 22.64 36.70 4.06
CA PRO A 16 22.65 37.10 5.47
C PRO A 16 21.24 37.03 6.07
N ILE A 17 21.12 36.34 7.22
CA ILE A 17 19.90 36.29 8.02
C ILE A 17 19.73 37.65 8.71
N THR A 18 18.81 38.48 8.24
CA THR A 18 18.40 39.70 8.95
C THR A 18 17.16 39.44 9.81
N ASN A 19 17.36 39.49 11.13
CA ASN A 19 16.43 39.87 12.20
C ASN A 19 14.98 39.38 12.14
N ILE A 20 14.71 38.25 12.81
CA ILE A 20 13.39 37.90 13.34
C ILE A 20 13.40 38.25 14.85
N PRO A 21 12.41 38.98 15.39
CA PRO A 21 12.42 39.36 16.80
C PRO A 21 12.11 38.17 17.71
N GLU A 22 12.98 37.92 18.69
CA GLU A 22 12.74 36.99 19.79
C GLU A 22 11.52 37.42 20.61
N LYS A 23 10.48 36.58 20.64
CA LYS A 23 9.43 36.65 21.67
C LYS A 23 9.36 35.33 22.43
N GLY A 24 9.90 35.37 23.65
CA GLY A 24 9.30 34.74 24.82
C GLY A 24 9.50 33.24 25.02
N VAL A 25 10.71 32.83 25.40
CA VAL A 25 10.91 31.54 26.08
C VAL A 25 10.56 31.71 27.56
N THR A 26 9.41 31.19 28.00
CA THR A 26 9.09 31.04 29.42
C THR A 26 9.62 29.70 29.95
N LYS A 27 10.53 29.75 30.94
CA LYS A 27 11.02 28.57 31.67
C LYS A 27 9.87 27.80 32.37
N PRO A 28 9.89 26.45 32.43
CA PRO A 28 8.96 25.71 33.28
C PRO A 28 9.33 25.89 34.76
N ARG A 29 8.31 26.05 35.61
CA ARG A 29 8.44 26.06 37.08
C ARG A 29 8.74 24.65 37.60
N GLU A 30 9.69 24.53 38.52
CA GLU A 30 9.87 23.37 39.38
C GLU A 30 8.64 23.18 40.29
N GLY A 31 8.19 21.93 40.42
CA GLY A 31 7.20 21.52 41.42
C GLY A 31 5.77 21.34 40.90
N SER A 32 5.51 20.24 40.20
CA SER A 32 4.17 19.63 40.16
C SER A 32 4.31 18.11 40.03
N VAL A 33 3.89 17.41 41.07
CA VAL A 33 3.82 15.94 41.17
C VAL A 33 2.82 15.41 40.13
N MET A 34 3.24 14.46 39.30
CA MET A 34 2.36 13.69 38.41
C MET A 34 1.59 12.65 39.24
N PRO A 35 0.27 12.49 39.07
CA PRO A 35 -0.43 11.30 39.57
C PRO A 35 -0.13 10.09 38.68
N ASP A 36 -0.02 8.93 39.30
CA ASP A 36 0.35 7.64 38.72
C ASP A 36 -0.45 7.30 37.45
N ALA A 37 0.27 6.96 36.38
CA ALA A 37 -0.32 6.42 35.16
C ALA A 37 -0.75 4.97 35.39
N GLU A 38 -2.06 4.77 35.48
CA GLU A 38 -2.70 3.46 35.49
C GLU A 38 -2.42 2.74 34.16
N TYR A 39 -1.70 1.62 34.22
CA TYR A 39 -1.43 0.75 33.07
C TYR A 39 -2.75 0.13 32.59
N LEU A 40 -3.19 0.52 31.39
CA LEU A 40 -4.22 -0.18 30.63
C LEU A 40 -3.67 -1.54 30.16
N SER A 41 -3.81 -2.56 30.99
CA SER A 41 -3.58 -3.96 30.63
C SER A 41 -4.69 -4.43 29.69
N ILE A 42 -4.35 -4.64 28.42
CA ILE A 42 -5.21 -5.32 27.47
C ILE A 42 -5.17 -6.82 27.82
N ASN A 43 -6.22 -7.30 28.49
CA ASN A 43 -6.44 -8.73 28.70
C ASN A 43 -6.65 -9.42 27.34
N VAL A 44 -5.61 -10.09 26.85
CA VAL A 44 -5.70 -11.04 25.75
C VAL A 44 -6.34 -12.31 26.30
N ALA A 45 -7.59 -12.55 25.94
CA ALA A 45 -8.26 -13.81 26.25
C ALA A 45 -7.55 -14.96 25.52
N HIS A 46 -6.91 -15.85 26.28
CA HIS A 46 -6.41 -17.13 25.78
C HIS A 46 -7.59 -18.06 25.45
N PRO A 47 -7.60 -18.74 24.28
CA PRO A 47 -8.57 -19.79 24.04
C PRO A 47 -8.23 -21.02 24.88
N THR A 48 -9.13 -21.39 25.78
CA THR A 48 -9.09 -22.63 26.56
C THR A 48 -9.19 -23.84 25.63
N VAL A 49 -8.14 -24.65 25.59
CA VAL A 49 -8.11 -25.97 24.96
C VAL A 49 -8.87 -26.94 25.86
N HIS A 50 -9.99 -27.48 25.38
CA HIS A 50 -10.65 -28.62 26.00
C HIS A 50 -9.92 -29.91 25.59
N PRO A 51 -9.52 -30.79 26.53
CA PRO A 51 -8.95 -32.08 26.16
C PRO A 51 -10.05 -33.04 25.68
N VAL A 52 -9.78 -33.66 24.53
CA VAL A 52 -10.55 -34.78 23.97
C VAL A 52 -10.14 -36.05 24.71
N ASN A 53 -11.04 -36.65 25.48
CA ASN A 53 -10.87 -38.02 26.02
C ASN A 53 -11.64 -39.02 25.14
N GLN A 54 -10.94 -40.07 24.72
CA GLN A 54 -11.48 -41.25 24.02
C GLN A 54 -12.12 -42.26 25.01
N PRO A 55 -12.93 -43.22 24.52
CA PRO A 55 -13.94 -43.91 25.32
C PRO A 55 -13.48 -45.27 25.87
N HIS A 56 -13.96 -45.62 27.07
CA HIS A 56 -14.06 -47.01 27.54
C HIS A 56 -15.41 -47.22 28.26
N SER A 57 -15.88 -48.46 28.21
CA SER A 57 -17.27 -48.91 28.27
C SER A 57 -17.69 -49.42 29.68
N PRO A 58 -18.79 -50.20 29.86
CA PRO A 58 -19.99 -49.77 30.60
C PRO A 58 -20.21 -50.52 31.94
N VAL A 59 -20.90 -49.90 32.91
CA VAL A 59 -21.48 -50.61 34.08
C VAL A 59 -22.83 -49.97 34.46
N SER A 60 -23.73 -50.84 34.91
CA SER A 60 -25.19 -50.81 35.05
C SER A 60 -25.76 -50.26 36.38
N GLU A 61 -27.09 -50.06 36.38
CA GLU A 61 -28.05 -50.01 37.52
C GLU A 61 -27.96 -48.77 38.44
N ASP A 62 -29.03 -48.15 39.00
CA ASP A 62 -30.46 -48.41 39.06
C ASP A 62 -31.21 -47.13 39.54
N GLU A 63 -32.53 -47.16 39.38
CA GLU A 63 -33.65 -46.30 39.83
C GLU A 63 -33.48 -45.23 40.95
N SER A 64 -34.18 -44.09 40.81
CA SER A 64 -35.31 -43.72 41.71
C SER A 64 -35.93 -42.35 41.40
N ILE A 65 -37.21 -42.26 41.77
CA ILE A 65 -38.25 -41.31 41.40
C ILE A 65 -38.48 -40.25 42.51
N ALA A 66 -38.89 -39.04 42.07
CA ALA A 66 -39.80 -38.07 42.70
C ALA A 66 -39.30 -36.88 43.54
N ASP A 67 -40.04 -35.78 43.25
CA ASP A 67 -40.49 -34.68 44.11
C ASP A 67 -39.46 -33.58 44.47
N SER A 68 -39.76 -32.27 44.46
CA SER A 68 -40.99 -31.50 44.34
C SER A 68 -40.64 -30.01 44.19
N ARG A 69 -41.64 -29.20 43.79
CA ARG A 69 -41.83 -27.76 44.10
C ARG A 69 -41.26 -26.67 43.17
N ASP A 70 -42.19 -26.19 42.32
CA ASP A 70 -42.92 -24.92 42.53
C ASP A 70 -42.50 -23.67 41.69
N ARG A 71 -43.52 -23.14 40.97
CA ARG A 71 -43.85 -21.74 40.60
C ARG A 71 -43.72 -21.26 39.14
N ASN A 72 -44.78 -21.52 38.36
CA ASN A 72 -45.73 -20.60 37.67
C ASN A 72 -45.26 -19.27 36.99
N PRO A 73 -46.07 -18.65 36.10
CA PRO A 73 -45.75 -18.43 34.69
C PRO A 73 -45.88 -16.93 34.28
N THR A 74 -45.88 -16.65 32.98
CA THR A 74 -46.32 -15.37 32.35
C THR A 74 -45.46 -14.12 32.61
N ARG A 75 -44.58 -13.80 31.65
CA ARG A 75 -44.34 -12.41 31.24
C ARG A 75 -44.02 -12.35 29.74
N ARG A 76 -45.07 -12.24 28.92
CA ARG A 76 -44.95 -11.65 27.57
C ARG A 76 -45.35 -10.18 27.64
N LEU A 77 -44.79 -9.44 26.69
CA LEU A 77 -45.02 -8.04 26.30
C LEU A 77 -44.25 -6.98 27.09
N SER A 78 -43.12 -6.56 26.52
CA SER A 78 -43.02 -5.19 25.98
C SER A 78 -41.82 -5.09 25.05
N SER A 79 -42.11 -4.72 23.81
CA SER A 79 -41.19 -4.47 22.71
C SER A 79 -40.30 -3.26 22.97
N THR A 80 -39.00 -3.48 23.05
CA THR A 80 -37.99 -2.45 22.74
C THR A 80 -37.03 -3.02 21.72
N ILE A 81 -37.35 -2.79 20.45
CA ILE A 81 -36.41 -2.98 19.34
C ILE A 81 -35.19 -2.09 19.66
N PRO A 82 -33.97 -2.63 19.80
CA PRO A 82 -32.81 -1.80 20.07
C PRO A 82 -32.59 -0.84 18.89
N LYS A 83 -32.33 0.45 19.17
CA LYS A 83 -32.10 1.50 18.14
C LYS A 83 -30.96 1.16 17.16
N SER A 84 -30.10 0.19 17.48
CA SER A 84 -29.10 -0.38 16.56
C SER A 84 -29.73 -1.13 15.38
N SER A 85 -30.93 -1.69 15.54
CA SER A 85 -31.69 -2.37 14.48
C SER A 85 -32.18 -1.39 13.41
N LEU A 86 -32.51 -0.14 13.77
CA LEU A 86 -33.04 0.86 12.85
C LEU A 86 -31.93 1.54 12.05
N LEU A 87 -30.76 1.80 12.66
CA LEU A 87 -29.59 2.26 11.92
C LEU A 87 -29.03 1.17 11.01
N ASN A 88 -29.00 -0.08 11.46
CA ASN A 88 -28.62 -1.21 10.59
C ASN A 88 -29.66 -1.45 9.49
N SER A 89 -30.96 -1.26 9.76
CA SER A 89 -31.95 -1.35 8.70
C SER A 89 -31.79 -0.18 7.73
N LEU A 90 -31.60 1.06 8.18
CA LEU A 90 -31.48 2.23 7.30
C LEU A 90 -30.17 2.26 6.48
N LEU A 91 -29.04 1.83 7.05
CA LEU A 91 -27.75 1.76 6.36
C LEU A 91 -27.61 0.54 5.42
N PHE A 92 -28.40 -0.52 5.64
CA PHE A 92 -28.35 -1.76 4.84
C PHE A 92 -29.64 -2.11 4.08
N GLN A 93 -30.73 -1.32 4.20
CA GLN A 93 -31.96 -1.46 3.38
C GLN A 93 -31.78 -0.93 1.95
N GLY A 94 -30.67 -0.24 1.68
CA GLY A 94 -30.26 0.22 0.35
C GLY A 94 -29.79 -0.91 -0.57
N SER A 95 -30.75 -1.63 -1.15
CA SER A 95 -30.67 -2.46 -2.38
C SER A 95 -29.99 -3.84 -2.28
N GLY A 96 -30.80 -4.90 -2.36
CA GLY A 96 -30.32 -6.26 -2.63
C GLY A 96 -29.43 -6.35 -3.88
N LYS A 97 -29.61 -5.43 -4.85
CA LYS A 97 -28.79 -5.32 -6.06
C LYS A 97 -27.34 -4.93 -5.76
N TRP A 98 -27.08 -3.91 -4.93
CA TRP A 98 -25.70 -3.51 -4.62
C TRP A 98 -24.96 -4.57 -3.81
N ARG A 99 -25.64 -5.21 -2.85
CA ARG A 99 -25.04 -6.34 -2.11
C ARG A 99 -24.64 -7.49 -3.04
N THR A 100 -25.45 -7.76 -4.06
CA THR A 100 -25.18 -8.78 -5.08
C THR A 100 -23.98 -8.41 -5.95
N VAL A 101 -23.94 -7.18 -6.47
CA VAL A 101 -22.79 -6.67 -7.24
C VAL A 101 -21.51 -6.75 -6.39
N ARG A 102 -21.53 -6.25 -5.16
CA ARG A 102 -20.38 -6.36 -4.26
C ARG A 102 -19.93 -7.79 -4.07
N TYR A 103 -20.84 -8.74 -3.91
CA TYR A 103 -20.47 -10.14 -3.71
C TYR A 103 -19.75 -10.72 -4.95
N TYR A 104 -20.30 -10.53 -6.14
CA TYR A 104 -19.74 -11.09 -7.38
C TYR A 104 -18.46 -10.39 -7.85
N TYR A 105 -18.34 -9.08 -7.61
CA TYR A 105 -17.20 -8.28 -8.05
C TYR A 105 -16.26 -7.86 -6.90
N ARG A 106 -16.39 -8.47 -5.71
CA ARG A 106 -15.64 -8.09 -4.50
C ARG A 106 -14.14 -7.99 -4.70
N GLU A 107 -13.59 -8.91 -5.48
CA GLU A 107 -12.14 -9.00 -5.71
C GLU A 107 -11.65 -7.85 -6.58
N TYR A 108 -12.36 -7.57 -7.68
CA TYR A 108 -12.11 -6.43 -8.55
C TYR A 108 -12.27 -5.08 -7.81
N LEU A 109 -13.30 -4.97 -6.96
CA LEU A 109 -13.50 -3.78 -6.13
C LEU A 109 -12.40 -3.62 -5.07
N ALA A 110 -11.93 -4.72 -4.46
CA ALA A 110 -10.82 -4.69 -3.52
C ALA A 110 -9.51 -4.30 -4.19
N GLU A 111 -9.25 -4.75 -5.42
CA GLU A 111 -8.08 -4.30 -6.21
C GLU A 111 -8.15 -2.82 -6.56
N LEU A 112 -9.34 -2.31 -6.93
CA LEU A 112 -9.56 -0.88 -7.17
C LEU A 112 -9.25 -0.07 -5.91
N VAL A 113 -9.87 -0.41 -4.77
CA VAL A 113 -9.74 0.36 -3.53
C VAL A 113 -8.34 0.20 -2.94
N GLY A 114 -7.75 -0.99 -2.94
CA GLY A 114 -6.40 -1.22 -2.46
C GLY A 114 -5.37 -0.45 -3.29
N THR A 115 -5.47 -0.47 -4.61
CA THR A 115 -4.54 0.29 -5.48
C THR A 115 -4.76 1.79 -5.34
N TYR A 116 -6.01 2.23 -5.19
CA TYR A 116 -6.32 3.62 -4.85
C TYR A 116 -5.61 4.05 -3.57
N VAL A 117 -5.75 3.29 -2.47
CA VAL A 117 -5.09 3.61 -1.19
C VAL A 117 -3.57 3.60 -1.30
N LEU A 118 -3.01 2.59 -1.98
CA LEU A 118 -1.56 2.48 -2.23
C LEU A 118 -1.03 3.74 -2.91
N VAL A 119 -1.65 4.13 -4.03
CA VAL A 119 -1.20 5.25 -4.85
C VAL A 119 -1.52 6.59 -4.18
N LEU A 120 -2.65 6.71 -3.48
CA LEU A 120 -3.04 7.92 -2.76
C LEU A 120 -2.02 8.26 -1.66
N LEU A 121 -1.64 7.28 -0.85
CA LEU A 121 -0.68 7.48 0.23
C LEU A 121 0.75 7.63 -0.31
N GLY A 122 1.13 6.79 -1.28
CA GLY A 122 2.47 6.81 -1.87
C GLY A 122 2.79 8.08 -2.67
N LEU A 123 1.88 8.51 -3.56
CA LEU A 123 2.04 9.80 -4.24
C LEU A 123 1.82 10.97 -3.27
N GLY A 124 0.95 10.81 -2.28
CA GLY A 124 0.71 11.83 -1.25
C GLY A 124 1.99 12.21 -0.50
N VAL A 125 2.83 11.24 -0.13
CA VAL A 125 4.13 11.56 0.49
C VAL A 125 5.07 12.26 -0.49
N ILE A 126 5.10 11.86 -1.77
CA ILE A 126 5.93 12.51 -2.80
C ILE A 126 5.54 13.98 -2.97
N ILE A 127 4.25 14.26 -3.15
CA ILE A 127 3.75 15.63 -3.29
C ILE A 127 4.05 16.44 -2.02
N SER A 128 3.79 15.86 -0.84
CA SER A 128 4.01 16.56 0.43
C SER A 128 5.46 16.95 0.65
N VAL A 129 6.43 16.06 0.39
CA VAL A 129 7.85 16.38 0.61
C VAL A 129 8.42 17.32 -0.45
N ASN A 130 7.90 17.30 -1.67
CA ASN A 130 8.35 18.22 -2.72
C ASN A 130 7.80 19.64 -2.54
N LEU A 131 6.62 19.76 -1.94
CA LEU A 131 6.00 21.06 -1.64
C LEU A 131 6.34 21.59 -0.24
N ASN A 132 7.02 20.82 0.60
CA ASN A 132 7.45 21.22 1.95
C ASN A 132 8.96 21.50 2.00
N PRO A 133 9.40 22.78 2.09
CA PRO A 133 10.81 23.13 2.21
C PRO A 133 11.52 22.53 3.43
N GLU A 134 10.78 22.27 4.51
CA GLU A 134 11.36 21.69 5.74
C GLU A 134 11.78 20.23 5.55
N ALA A 135 11.22 19.54 4.54
CA ALA A 135 11.51 18.15 4.25
C ALA A 135 12.76 17.94 3.36
N GLU A 136 13.36 19.03 2.84
CA GLU A 136 14.40 18.98 1.78
C GLU A 136 15.54 17.99 2.08
N THR A 137 16.08 18.03 3.30
CA THR A 137 17.24 17.22 3.70
C THR A 137 16.93 15.73 3.88
N GLN A 138 15.65 15.36 4.03
CA GLN A 138 15.20 13.99 4.31
C GLN A 138 14.20 13.44 3.28
N LYS A 139 14.06 14.11 2.13
CA LYS A 139 13.08 13.77 1.08
C LYS A 139 13.08 12.28 0.73
N TRP A 140 14.24 11.71 0.43
CA TRP A 140 14.34 10.31 0.01
C TRP A 140 13.89 9.34 1.10
N THR A 141 14.34 9.53 2.34
CA THR A 141 13.98 8.70 3.49
C THR A 141 12.48 8.77 3.76
N LEU A 142 11.90 9.97 3.74
CA LEU A 142 10.46 10.18 3.95
C LEU A 142 9.62 9.55 2.85
N ILE A 143 10.05 9.65 1.58
CA ILE A 143 9.39 8.97 0.46
C ILE A 143 9.41 7.45 0.68
N CYS A 144 10.58 6.87 0.98
CA CYS A 144 10.71 5.43 1.22
C CYS A 144 9.80 4.96 2.38
N LEU A 145 9.81 5.67 3.51
CA LEU A 145 8.96 5.35 4.67
C LEU A 145 7.46 5.53 4.36
N GLY A 146 7.09 6.60 3.66
CA GLY A 146 5.69 6.83 3.29
C GLY A 146 5.15 5.76 2.35
N TRP A 147 5.93 5.33 1.34
CA TRP A 147 5.57 4.21 0.48
C TRP A 147 5.51 2.88 1.24
N THR A 148 6.44 2.65 2.17
CA THR A 148 6.43 1.48 3.06
C THR A 148 5.11 1.37 3.81
N LEU A 149 4.66 2.46 4.44
CA LEU A 149 3.39 2.52 5.16
C LEU A 149 2.18 2.43 4.22
N ALA A 150 2.24 3.06 3.05
CA ALA A 150 1.18 2.98 2.03
C ALA A 150 0.92 1.52 1.61
N ILE A 151 1.98 0.74 1.39
CA ILE A 151 1.89 -0.69 1.04
C ILE A 151 1.20 -1.46 2.16
N MET A 152 1.64 -1.29 3.42
CA MET A 152 1.02 -1.98 4.56
C MET A 152 -0.48 -1.71 4.66
N VAL A 153 -0.86 -0.43 4.63
CA VAL A 153 -2.26 -0.01 4.74
C VAL A 153 -3.09 -0.55 3.57
N SER A 154 -2.57 -0.47 2.34
CA SER A 154 -3.27 -0.99 1.16
C SER A 154 -3.50 -2.50 1.20
N LEU A 155 -2.54 -3.26 1.72
CA LEU A 155 -2.67 -4.70 1.89
C LEU A 155 -3.66 -5.05 3.01
N PHE A 156 -3.67 -4.32 4.12
CA PHE A 156 -4.71 -4.48 5.15
C PHE A 156 -6.13 -4.26 4.58
N VAL A 157 -6.27 -3.36 3.62
CA VAL A 157 -7.56 -3.06 2.98
C VAL A 157 -8.01 -4.16 2.01
N ALA A 158 -7.11 -4.71 1.19
CA ALA A 158 -7.49 -5.54 0.04
C ALA A 158 -7.14 -7.03 0.14
N GLN A 159 -6.12 -7.40 0.92
CA GLN A 159 -5.53 -8.73 0.89
C GLN A 159 -6.53 -9.83 1.25
N GLY A 160 -7.34 -9.62 2.30
CA GLY A 160 -8.32 -10.62 2.76
C GLY A 160 -9.49 -10.87 1.80
N VAL A 161 -9.65 -10.06 0.75
CA VAL A 161 -10.75 -10.18 -0.22
C VAL A 161 -10.27 -10.64 -1.59
N SER A 162 -9.23 -9.99 -2.14
CA SER A 162 -8.75 -10.21 -3.52
C SER A 162 -7.42 -10.98 -3.60
N GLY A 163 -6.75 -11.18 -2.46
CA GLY A 163 -5.33 -11.51 -2.41
C GLY A 163 -4.42 -10.28 -2.35
N GLY A 164 -4.94 -9.08 -2.67
CA GLY A 164 -4.20 -7.83 -2.56
C GLY A 164 -3.01 -7.77 -3.51
N HIS A 165 -3.23 -8.09 -4.79
CA HIS A 165 -2.17 -8.03 -5.79
C HIS A 165 -1.71 -6.58 -5.98
N LEU A 166 -2.67 -5.66 -6.16
CA LEU A 166 -2.51 -4.20 -6.28
C LEU A 166 -1.49 -3.74 -7.34
N ASN A 167 -1.04 -4.67 -8.18
CA ASN A 167 0.11 -4.53 -9.06
C ASN A 167 -0.05 -5.51 -10.24
N PRO A 168 -0.08 -5.02 -11.50
CA PRO A 168 -0.15 -5.86 -12.69
C PRO A 168 0.97 -6.90 -12.79
N ALA A 169 2.21 -6.56 -12.40
CA ALA A 169 3.33 -7.50 -12.41
C ALA A 169 3.11 -8.67 -11.43
N VAL A 170 2.58 -8.39 -10.24
CA VAL A 170 2.20 -9.41 -9.25
C VAL A 170 1.06 -10.27 -9.80
N THR A 171 -0.01 -9.65 -10.32
CA THR A 171 -1.15 -10.39 -10.91
C THR A 171 -0.72 -11.36 -12.00
N ILE A 172 0.12 -10.91 -12.95
CA ILE A 172 0.62 -11.75 -14.05
C ILE A 172 1.50 -12.89 -13.51
N THR A 173 2.35 -12.59 -12.52
CA THR A 173 3.23 -13.57 -11.90
C THR A 173 2.42 -14.65 -11.16
N PHE A 174 1.40 -14.27 -10.39
CA PHE A 174 0.50 -15.23 -9.75
C PHE A 174 -0.25 -16.10 -10.77
N ALA A 175 -0.68 -15.52 -11.89
CA ALA A 175 -1.34 -16.27 -12.96
C ALA A 175 -0.39 -17.30 -13.61
N THR A 176 0.90 -16.97 -13.66
CA THR A 176 1.93 -17.83 -14.25
C THR A 176 2.37 -18.95 -13.30
N TRP A 177 2.60 -18.64 -12.02
CA TRP A 177 3.28 -19.54 -11.09
C TRP A 177 2.41 -20.08 -9.95
N ARG A 178 1.24 -19.48 -9.67
CA ARG A 178 0.36 -19.78 -8.53
C ARG A 178 -1.09 -20.07 -8.94
N GLN A 179 -1.30 -20.51 -10.18
CA GLN A 179 -2.60 -20.91 -10.73
C GLN A 179 -3.72 -19.86 -10.60
N PHE A 180 -3.37 -18.57 -10.45
CA PHE A 180 -4.38 -17.52 -10.43
C PHE A 180 -5.12 -17.47 -11.79
N PRO A 181 -6.46 -17.47 -11.83
CA PRO A 181 -7.19 -17.64 -13.08
C PRO A 181 -6.89 -16.54 -14.10
N TRP A 182 -6.29 -16.89 -15.23
CA TRP A 182 -5.96 -15.96 -16.33
C TRP A 182 -7.14 -15.12 -16.81
N ARG A 183 -8.37 -15.64 -16.74
CA ARG A 183 -9.59 -14.90 -17.09
C ARG A 183 -9.84 -13.67 -16.20
N LYS A 184 -9.32 -13.65 -14.98
CA LYS A 184 -9.46 -12.53 -14.03
C LYS A 184 -8.39 -11.46 -14.21
N VAL A 185 -7.25 -11.81 -14.81
CA VAL A 185 -6.09 -10.92 -14.97
C VAL A 185 -6.46 -9.58 -15.63
N PRO A 186 -7.19 -9.53 -16.76
CA PRO A 186 -7.54 -8.25 -17.38
C PRO A 186 -8.40 -7.36 -16.47
N GLY A 187 -9.35 -7.96 -15.74
CA GLY A 187 -10.20 -7.22 -14.81
C GLY A 187 -9.44 -6.68 -13.60
N TYR A 188 -8.49 -7.45 -13.07
CA TYR A 188 -7.59 -6.99 -12.01
C TYR A 188 -6.77 -5.79 -12.48
N ILE A 189 -6.08 -5.92 -13.62
CA ILE A 189 -5.23 -4.86 -14.18
C ILE A 189 -6.05 -3.58 -14.46
N LEU A 190 -7.24 -3.71 -15.02
CA LEU A 190 -8.13 -2.58 -15.28
C LEU A 190 -8.50 -1.85 -13.99
N MET A 191 -8.87 -2.58 -12.94
CA MET A 191 -9.26 -1.99 -11.66
C MET A 191 -8.08 -1.37 -10.92
N GLN A 192 -6.89 -1.97 -11.01
CA GLN A 192 -5.65 -1.41 -10.47
C GLN A 192 -5.32 -0.08 -11.16
N LEU A 193 -5.37 -0.03 -12.50
CA LEU A 193 -5.15 1.19 -13.27
C LEU A 193 -6.18 2.27 -12.93
N LEU A 194 -7.46 1.91 -12.82
CA LEU A 194 -8.53 2.83 -12.44
C LEU A 194 -8.33 3.37 -11.03
N GLY A 195 -7.97 2.52 -10.06
CA GLY A 195 -7.66 2.93 -8.70
C GLY A 195 -6.49 3.93 -8.65
N ALA A 196 -5.40 3.65 -9.37
CA ALA A 196 -4.25 4.53 -9.46
C ALA A 196 -4.57 5.87 -10.15
N PHE A 197 -5.37 5.86 -11.22
CA PHE A 197 -5.85 7.05 -11.92
C PHE A 197 -6.69 7.94 -10.97
N LEU A 198 -7.64 7.34 -10.25
CA LEU A 198 -8.51 8.06 -9.32
C LEU A 198 -7.71 8.64 -8.15
N ALA A 199 -6.72 7.92 -7.64
CA ALA A 199 -5.85 8.41 -6.56
C ALA A 199 -5.04 9.64 -6.98
N ALA A 200 -4.46 9.63 -8.20
CA ALA A 200 -3.79 10.78 -8.77
C ALA A 200 -4.74 12.00 -8.88
N GLY A 201 -5.97 11.76 -9.33
CA GLY A 201 -7.02 12.79 -9.37
C GLY A 201 -7.36 13.37 -8.01
N THR A 202 -7.58 12.52 -7.00
CA THR A 202 -7.85 12.97 -5.63
C THR A 202 -6.71 13.81 -5.07
N LEU A 203 -5.45 13.40 -5.28
CA LEU A 203 -4.30 14.16 -4.80
C LEU A 203 -4.13 15.49 -5.52
N HIS A 204 -4.33 15.52 -6.84
CA HIS A 204 -4.29 16.79 -7.57
C HIS A 204 -5.36 17.76 -7.06
N LEU A 205 -6.56 17.28 -6.74
CA LEU A 205 -7.60 18.10 -6.11
C LEU A 205 -7.23 18.54 -4.69
N LEU A 206 -6.68 17.63 -3.87
CA LEU A 206 -6.26 17.91 -2.49
C LEU A 206 -5.15 18.97 -2.44
N PHE A 207 -4.19 18.89 -3.36
CA PHE A 207 -3.04 19.79 -3.44
C PHE A 207 -3.20 20.89 -4.49
N LEU A 208 -4.40 21.15 -5.00
CA LEU A 208 -4.63 22.03 -6.15
C LEU A 208 -3.99 23.41 -5.97
N GLN A 209 -4.27 24.05 -4.82
CA GLN A 209 -3.71 25.37 -4.51
C GLN A 209 -2.20 25.32 -4.29
N SER A 210 -1.68 24.28 -3.63
CA SER A 210 -0.25 24.14 -3.37
C SER A 210 0.55 23.90 -4.66
N LEU A 211 0.01 23.08 -5.57
CA LEU A 211 0.57 22.84 -6.91
C LEU A 211 0.53 24.10 -7.76
N HIS A 212 -0.57 24.87 -7.69
CA HIS A 212 -0.68 26.16 -8.37
C HIS A 212 0.32 27.19 -7.83
N ASN A 213 0.52 27.27 -6.52
CA ASN A 213 1.53 28.15 -5.93
C ASN A 213 2.96 27.76 -6.32
N TYR A 214 3.21 26.45 -6.49
CA TYR A 214 4.53 25.93 -6.85
C TYR A 214 4.86 26.10 -8.34
N SER A 215 3.90 25.81 -9.23
CA SER A 215 4.12 25.73 -10.68
C SER A 215 3.39 26.81 -11.50
N GLY A 216 2.55 27.63 -10.86
CA GLY A 216 1.64 28.56 -11.53
C GLY A 216 0.56 27.82 -12.31
N ASN A 217 0.30 28.28 -13.53
CA ASN A 217 -0.61 27.62 -14.49
C ASN A 217 0.11 26.57 -15.36
N ARG A 218 1.36 26.22 -15.04
CA ARG A 218 2.18 25.34 -15.87
C ARG A 218 1.81 23.88 -15.62
N GLN A 219 1.91 23.07 -16.66
CA GLN A 219 1.69 21.62 -16.63
C GLN A 219 2.88 20.90 -17.25
N ASP A 220 4.06 21.28 -16.75
CA ASP A 220 5.33 20.85 -17.32
C ASP A 220 5.69 19.44 -16.85
N VAL A 221 6.23 18.65 -17.79
CA VAL A 221 6.70 17.29 -17.52
C VAL A 221 8.15 17.26 -17.06
N THR A 222 8.97 18.15 -17.61
CA THR A 222 10.39 18.30 -17.28
C THR A 222 10.74 19.76 -16.98
N GLY A 223 11.83 19.99 -16.23
CA GLY A 223 12.29 21.32 -15.83
C GLY A 223 12.08 21.63 -14.34
N GLN A 224 12.51 22.83 -13.93
CA GLN A 224 12.66 23.20 -12.51
C GLN A 224 11.35 23.20 -11.71
N TYR A 225 10.23 23.62 -12.31
CA TYR A 225 8.91 23.62 -11.65
C TYR A 225 7.97 22.60 -12.29
N ALA A 226 8.51 21.52 -12.86
CA ALA A 226 7.73 20.43 -13.40
C ALA A 226 7.11 19.61 -12.28
N THR A 227 5.82 19.31 -12.43
CA THR A 227 4.99 18.65 -11.40
C THR A 227 4.60 17.23 -11.81
N ALA A 228 4.83 16.83 -13.07
CA ALA A 228 4.54 15.47 -13.52
C ALA A 228 5.30 14.41 -12.69
N GLY A 229 6.56 14.69 -12.34
CA GLY A 229 7.39 13.81 -11.49
C GLY A 229 6.84 13.58 -10.08
N PHE A 230 5.83 14.35 -9.64
CA PHE A 230 5.16 14.09 -8.38
C PHE A 230 4.17 12.92 -8.47
N PHE A 231 3.73 12.58 -9.68
CA PHE A 231 2.72 11.55 -9.94
C PHE A 231 3.31 10.31 -10.62
N VAL A 232 4.35 10.47 -11.45
CA VAL A 232 4.93 9.40 -12.27
C VAL A 232 6.44 9.30 -12.06
N THR A 233 7.02 8.17 -12.45
CA THR A 233 8.47 7.95 -12.35
C THR A 233 9.20 8.43 -13.59
N PHE A 234 10.42 8.95 -13.40
CA PHE A 234 11.38 9.26 -14.45
C PHE A 234 12.77 8.81 -14.00
N PRO A 235 13.65 8.44 -14.93
CA PRO A 235 14.99 8.00 -14.57
C PRO A 235 15.83 9.20 -14.14
N THR A 236 16.82 8.95 -13.28
CA THR A 236 17.85 9.95 -13.01
C THR A 236 18.64 10.27 -14.29
N PRO A 237 19.18 11.49 -14.43
CA PRO A 237 19.93 11.89 -15.64
C PRO A 237 21.29 11.19 -15.78
N ILE A 238 21.72 10.44 -14.77
CA ILE A 238 23.04 9.79 -14.72
C ILE A 238 23.06 8.35 -15.25
N ILE A 239 21.90 7.81 -15.66
CA ILE A 239 21.77 6.44 -16.16
C ILE A 239 21.15 6.39 -17.56
N ASN A 240 21.36 5.26 -18.23
CA ASN A 240 20.65 4.93 -19.47
C ASN A 240 19.44 4.01 -19.19
N HIS A 241 18.66 3.73 -20.24
CA HIS A 241 17.46 2.89 -20.15
C HIS A 241 17.74 1.43 -19.79
N ALA A 242 18.90 0.89 -20.17
CA ALA A 242 19.25 -0.49 -19.83
C ALA A 242 19.47 -0.63 -18.31
N THR A 243 20.20 0.31 -17.71
CA THR A 243 20.38 0.36 -16.25
C THR A 243 19.05 0.59 -15.52
N ALA A 244 18.21 1.49 -16.02
CA ALA A 244 16.89 1.73 -15.42
C ALA A 244 15.98 0.49 -15.50
N PHE A 245 15.96 -0.18 -16.65
CA PHE A 245 15.24 -1.44 -16.85
C PHE A 245 15.73 -2.51 -15.88
N PHE A 246 17.04 -2.69 -15.76
CA PHE A 246 17.62 -3.65 -14.84
C PHE A 246 17.26 -3.34 -13.38
N SER A 247 17.33 -2.07 -12.97
CA SER A 247 16.95 -1.63 -11.61
C SER A 247 15.49 -1.94 -11.29
N GLU A 248 14.55 -1.60 -12.17
CA GLU A 248 13.12 -1.90 -11.99
C GLU A 248 12.84 -3.41 -12.01
N ALA A 249 13.48 -4.16 -12.91
CA ALA A 249 13.32 -5.60 -12.99
C ALA A 249 13.88 -6.30 -11.73
N LEU A 250 15.07 -5.90 -11.26
CA LEU A 250 15.68 -6.47 -10.06
C LEU A 250 14.85 -6.18 -8.81
N ALA A 251 14.42 -4.92 -8.61
CA ALA A 251 13.59 -4.55 -7.48
C ALA A 251 12.24 -5.30 -7.50
N THR A 252 11.64 -5.50 -8.68
CA THR A 252 10.39 -6.24 -8.81
C THR A 252 10.56 -7.75 -8.64
N ALA A 253 11.70 -8.31 -9.05
CA ALA A 253 12.03 -9.71 -8.79
C ALA A 253 12.12 -9.97 -7.27
N MET A 254 12.80 -9.07 -6.53
CA MET A 254 12.88 -9.12 -5.08
C MET A 254 11.50 -8.96 -4.43
N LEU A 255 10.67 -8.03 -4.91
CA LEU A 255 9.27 -7.87 -4.47
C LEU A 255 8.50 -9.18 -4.60
N VAL A 256 8.52 -9.81 -5.79
CA VAL A 256 7.79 -11.06 -6.01
C VAL A 256 8.32 -12.19 -5.14
N MET A 257 9.63 -12.32 -4.98
CA MET A 257 10.20 -13.32 -4.08
C MET A 257 9.72 -13.12 -2.64
N ALA A 258 9.64 -11.88 -2.16
CA ALA A 258 9.07 -11.58 -0.85
C ALA A 258 7.58 -11.93 -0.77
N VAL A 259 6.80 -11.61 -1.81
CA VAL A 259 5.39 -12.01 -1.89
C VAL A 259 5.23 -13.52 -1.80
N PHE A 260 5.97 -14.26 -2.62
CA PHE A 260 5.92 -15.72 -2.61
C PHE A 260 6.37 -16.29 -1.26
N SER A 261 7.44 -15.77 -0.68
CA SER A 261 7.93 -16.16 0.64
C SER A 261 6.89 -15.99 1.75
N VAL A 262 6.16 -14.87 1.76
CA VAL A 262 5.15 -14.57 2.79
C VAL A 262 3.86 -15.37 2.57
N THR A 263 3.52 -15.69 1.32
CA THR A 263 2.31 -16.46 0.99
C THR A 263 2.50 -17.98 1.03
N ASP A 264 3.75 -18.44 1.02
CA ASP A 264 4.09 -19.86 1.07
C ASP A 264 3.93 -20.43 2.48
N ARG A 265 2.99 -21.35 2.64
CA ARG A 265 2.68 -22.00 3.93
C ARG A 265 3.78 -22.93 4.44
N HIS A 266 4.67 -23.37 3.56
CA HIS A 266 5.79 -24.26 3.88
C HIS A 266 7.09 -23.51 4.15
N ASN A 267 7.12 -22.21 3.86
CA ASN A 267 8.14 -21.29 4.32
C ASN A 267 7.70 -20.73 5.71
N VAL A 268 8.13 -19.54 6.09
CA VAL A 268 7.71 -18.90 7.36
C VAL A 268 6.18 -18.93 7.47
N PRO A 269 5.59 -19.65 8.45
CA PRO A 269 4.15 -19.86 8.50
C PRO A 269 3.43 -18.51 8.64
N PRO A 270 2.39 -18.23 7.83
CA PRO A 270 1.74 -16.92 7.79
C PRO A 270 0.94 -16.68 9.08
N ILE A 271 1.62 -16.16 10.08
CA ILE A 271 1.00 -15.41 11.18
C ILE A 271 0.53 -14.10 10.53
N GLY A 272 -0.63 -13.54 10.91
CA GLY A 272 -1.34 -12.40 10.27
C GLY A 272 -0.58 -11.08 10.03
N TRP A 273 0.74 -11.10 10.12
CA TRP A 273 1.72 -10.06 9.78
C TRP A 273 2.02 -9.95 8.28
N GLY A 274 1.33 -10.67 7.38
CA GLY A 274 1.58 -10.63 5.93
C GLY A 274 1.69 -9.20 5.36
N PRO A 275 0.74 -8.29 5.63
CA PRO A 275 0.83 -6.88 5.22
C PRO A 275 2.07 -6.16 5.77
N LEU A 276 2.44 -6.41 7.04
CA LEU A 276 3.59 -5.77 7.68
C LEU A 276 4.90 -6.28 7.06
N ALA A 277 5.05 -7.60 6.93
CA ALA A 277 6.22 -8.23 6.35
C ALA A 277 6.45 -7.75 4.91
N LEU A 278 5.40 -7.70 4.08
CA LEU A 278 5.50 -7.20 2.71
C LEU A 278 5.82 -5.71 2.66
N GLY A 279 5.18 -4.90 3.49
CA GLY A 279 5.51 -3.48 3.59
C GLY A 279 6.99 -3.25 3.90
N LEU A 280 7.52 -3.91 4.94
CA LEU A 280 8.92 -3.79 5.35
C LEU A 280 9.89 -4.33 4.30
N ALA A 281 9.56 -5.45 3.65
CA ALA A 281 10.37 -6.02 2.58
C ALA A 281 10.49 -5.05 1.40
N VAL A 282 9.37 -4.48 0.94
CA VAL A 282 9.42 -3.50 -0.16
C VAL A 282 10.07 -2.20 0.29
N GLY A 283 9.84 -1.77 1.53
CA GLY A 283 10.48 -0.59 2.11
C GLY A 283 12.00 -0.66 2.09
N SER A 284 12.59 -1.81 2.43
CA SER A 284 14.04 -2.01 2.32
C SER A 284 14.52 -1.95 0.87
N MET A 285 13.77 -2.52 -0.08
CA MET A 285 14.08 -2.45 -1.50
C MET A 285 14.02 -1.01 -2.03
N LEU A 286 13.04 -0.21 -1.58
CA LEU A 286 12.96 1.22 -1.93
C LEU A 286 14.22 1.96 -1.46
N MET A 287 14.65 1.73 -0.22
CA MET A 287 15.85 2.38 0.30
C MET A 287 17.13 1.95 -0.40
N SER A 288 17.21 0.71 -0.90
CA SER A 288 18.45 0.13 -1.42
C SER A 288 18.57 0.11 -2.95
N LEU A 289 17.46 0.01 -3.69
CA LEU A 289 17.50 -0.38 -5.11
C LEU A 289 16.89 0.65 -6.08
N THR A 290 16.08 1.60 -5.61
CA THR A 290 15.16 2.33 -6.49
C THR A 290 15.55 3.77 -6.83
N PHE A 291 16.59 4.32 -6.20
CA PHE A 291 17.06 5.69 -6.46
C PHE A 291 17.24 6.00 -7.96
N GLN A 292 17.75 5.01 -8.71
CA GLN A 292 18.15 5.19 -10.10
C GLN A 292 16.96 5.45 -11.05
N ALA A 293 15.85 4.73 -10.85
CA ALA A 293 14.73 4.66 -11.79
C ALA A 293 13.39 5.20 -11.22
N GLY A 294 13.39 5.62 -9.95
CA GLY A 294 12.21 6.15 -9.26
C GLY A 294 11.37 5.09 -8.54
N GLY A 295 11.64 3.80 -8.76
CA GLY A 295 11.03 2.71 -8.00
C GLY A 295 9.56 2.53 -8.30
N ALA A 296 9.21 2.36 -9.57
CA ALA A 296 7.83 2.10 -9.95
C ALA A 296 7.36 0.74 -9.40
N LEU A 297 8.10 -0.34 -9.69
CA LEU A 297 7.85 -1.75 -9.33
C LEU A 297 6.46 -2.30 -9.71
N ASN A 298 5.58 -1.44 -10.22
CA ASN A 298 4.15 -1.64 -10.36
C ASN A 298 3.67 -0.85 -11.58
N PRO A 299 3.27 -1.54 -12.67
CA PRO A 299 2.80 -0.87 -13.88
C PRO A 299 1.57 0.01 -13.65
N ALA A 300 0.66 -0.33 -12.73
CA ALA A 300 -0.52 0.49 -12.46
C ALA A 300 -0.19 1.78 -11.71
N ARG A 301 0.76 1.72 -10.77
CA ARG A 301 1.26 2.88 -9.99
C ARG A 301 1.91 3.97 -10.86
N ASP A 302 2.30 3.64 -12.08
CA ASP A 302 2.92 4.57 -13.01
C ASP A 302 2.01 4.90 -14.21
N LEU A 303 1.45 3.89 -14.89
CA LEU A 303 0.60 4.10 -16.06
C LEU A 303 -0.73 4.80 -15.70
N GLY A 304 -1.36 4.45 -14.57
CA GLY A 304 -2.60 5.09 -14.13
C GLY A 304 -2.45 6.60 -13.95
N PRO A 305 -1.47 7.07 -13.15
CA PRO A 305 -1.19 8.49 -13.02
C PRO A 305 -0.73 9.17 -14.31
N ARG A 306 0.02 8.50 -15.21
CA ARG A 306 0.33 9.07 -16.55
C ARG A 306 -0.92 9.37 -17.36
N LEU A 307 -1.88 8.45 -17.37
CA LEU A 307 -3.16 8.64 -18.06
C LEU A 307 -3.96 9.79 -17.42
N TYR A 308 -3.91 9.92 -16.09
CA TYR A 308 -4.52 11.05 -15.39
C TYR A 308 -3.88 12.40 -15.78
N LEU A 309 -2.55 12.48 -15.81
CA LEU A 309 -1.85 13.70 -16.22
C LEU A 309 -2.25 14.13 -17.65
N LEU A 310 -2.31 13.17 -18.58
CA LEU A 310 -2.78 13.46 -19.94
C LEU A 310 -4.23 13.98 -19.95
N ALA A 311 -5.11 13.40 -19.13
CA ALA A 311 -6.51 13.80 -19.05
C ALA A 311 -6.73 15.20 -18.47
N VAL A 312 -5.82 15.69 -17.62
CA VAL A 312 -5.93 17.00 -16.95
C VAL A 312 -5.16 18.12 -17.67
N GLY A 313 -4.56 17.83 -18.83
CA GLY A 313 -3.97 18.84 -19.73
C GLY A 313 -2.46 18.78 -19.90
N TYR A 314 -1.75 17.88 -19.21
CA TYR A 314 -0.32 17.69 -19.48
C TYR A 314 -0.14 17.20 -20.92
N THR A 315 0.94 17.62 -21.56
CA THR A 315 1.21 17.24 -22.95
C THR A 315 1.57 15.76 -23.06
N SER A 316 1.58 15.25 -24.30
CA SER A 316 2.09 13.90 -24.61
C SER A 316 3.55 13.65 -24.18
N GLU A 317 4.27 14.69 -23.73
CA GLU A 317 5.60 14.57 -23.13
C GLU A 317 5.61 13.61 -21.93
N VAL A 318 4.50 13.42 -21.20
CA VAL A 318 4.43 12.41 -20.12
C VAL A 318 4.75 10.98 -20.60
N PHE A 319 4.62 10.71 -21.91
CA PHE A 319 5.01 9.44 -22.54
C PHE A 319 6.29 9.54 -23.40
N ARG A 320 6.77 10.76 -23.73
CA ARG A 320 7.94 10.95 -24.60
C ARG A 320 9.22 11.36 -23.84
N ALA A 321 9.07 11.93 -22.65
CA ALA A 321 10.17 12.39 -21.82
C ALA A 321 11.21 11.27 -21.61
N TYR A 322 12.48 11.68 -21.54
CA TYR A 322 13.62 10.78 -21.39
C TYR A 322 13.64 9.66 -22.44
N ASN A 323 13.47 10.01 -23.72
CA ASN A 323 13.46 9.08 -24.85
C ASN A 323 12.41 7.95 -24.73
N HIS A 324 11.18 8.29 -24.36
CA HIS A 324 10.07 7.34 -24.20
C HIS A 324 10.22 6.42 -22.98
N TYR A 325 10.69 6.93 -21.86
CA TYR A 325 10.92 6.11 -20.65
C TYR A 325 9.70 5.33 -20.13
N PHE A 326 8.47 5.76 -20.45
CA PHE A 326 7.22 5.20 -19.90
C PHE A 326 7.08 3.67 -20.01
N TYR A 327 7.73 3.03 -20.99
CA TYR A 327 7.66 1.56 -21.13
C TYR A 327 8.45 0.84 -20.04
N VAL A 328 9.50 1.45 -19.49
CA VAL A 328 10.37 0.85 -18.47
C VAL A 328 9.56 0.45 -17.21
N PRO A 329 8.82 1.35 -16.55
CA PRO A 329 8.02 1.00 -15.36
C PRO A 329 6.81 0.10 -15.66
N ILE A 330 6.57 -0.27 -16.92
CA ILE A 330 5.53 -1.21 -17.33
C ILE A 330 6.14 -2.58 -17.59
N VAL A 331 7.13 -2.65 -18.47
CA VAL A 331 7.70 -3.91 -18.97
C VAL A 331 8.71 -4.49 -17.99
N ALA A 332 9.58 -3.67 -17.40
CA ALA A 332 10.63 -4.15 -16.50
C ALA A 332 10.05 -4.82 -15.24
N PRO A 333 9.02 -4.27 -14.58
CA PRO A 333 8.38 -4.95 -13.46
C PRO A 333 7.76 -6.30 -13.84
N ILE A 334 7.13 -6.44 -15.01
CA ILE A 334 6.55 -7.72 -15.44
C ILE A 334 7.65 -8.76 -15.63
N VAL A 335 8.72 -8.40 -16.34
CA VAL A 335 9.88 -9.29 -16.54
C VAL A 335 10.51 -9.66 -15.20
N GLY A 336 10.77 -8.66 -14.35
CA GLY A 336 11.32 -8.86 -13.02
C GLY A 336 10.48 -9.80 -12.16
N GLY A 337 9.16 -9.58 -12.13
CA GLY A 337 8.24 -10.42 -11.37
C GLY A 337 8.24 -11.88 -11.84
N LEU A 338 8.24 -12.12 -13.15
CA LEU A 338 8.34 -13.48 -13.70
C LEU A 338 9.65 -14.17 -13.33
N VAL A 339 10.77 -13.43 -13.40
CA VAL A 339 12.11 -13.94 -13.00
C VAL A 339 12.16 -14.23 -11.51
N GLY A 340 11.64 -13.34 -10.67
CA GLY A 340 11.57 -13.54 -9.22
C GLY A 340 10.72 -14.76 -8.84
N GLY A 341 9.57 -14.92 -9.50
CA GLY A 341 8.70 -16.09 -9.30
C GLY A 341 9.40 -17.39 -9.69
N PHE A 342 10.08 -17.41 -10.84
CA PHE A 342 10.89 -18.55 -11.28
C PHE A 342 12.02 -18.87 -10.29
N ALA A 343 12.75 -17.84 -9.81
CA ALA A 343 13.84 -18.02 -8.86
C ALA A 343 13.35 -18.62 -7.53
N TYR A 344 12.22 -18.15 -7.01
CA TYR A 344 11.63 -18.71 -5.79
C TYR A 344 11.22 -20.18 -5.98
N ASP A 345 10.53 -20.50 -7.08
CA ASP A 345 10.10 -21.88 -7.39
C ASP A 345 11.27 -22.83 -7.66
N SER A 346 12.38 -22.32 -8.20
CA SER A 346 13.52 -23.19 -8.56
C SER A 346 14.49 -23.40 -7.41
N LEU A 347 14.61 -22.43 -6.50
CA LEU A 347 15.69 -22.39 -5.52
C LEU A 347 15.21 -22.47 -4.06
N ILE A 348 13.95 -22.14 -3.77
CA ILE A 348 13.45 -21.98 -2.39
C ILE A 348 12.32 -22.94 -2.06
N ILE A 349 11.34 -23.11 -2.96
CA ILE A 349 10.15 -23.93 -2.63
C ILE A 349 10.58 -25.36 -2.28
N SER A 350 10.18 -25.82 -1.09
CA SER A 350 10.57 -27.12 -0.55
C SER A 350 9.59 -28.23 -0.89
N SER A 351 8.37 -27.89 -1.32
CA SER A 351 7.31 -28.84 -1.66
C SER A 351 7.42 -29.33 -3.10
N LEU A 352 7.33 -30.65 -3.29
CA LEU A 352 7.17 -31.29 -4.61
C LEU A 352 5.81 -30.97 -5.26
N TYR A 353 4.83 -30.53 -4.46
CA TYR A 353 3.51 -30.12 -4.92
C TYR A 353 3.40 -28.60 -4.88
N LYS A 354 3.07 -28.00 -6.03
CA LYS A 354 2.58 -26.63 -6.09
C LYS A 354 1.21 -26.57 -5.42
N ASP A 355 1.19 -26.60 -4.09
CA ASP A 355 -0.08 -26.56 -3.36
C ASP A 355 -0.72 -25.18 -3.56
N ALA A 356 -1.92 -25.25 -4.13
CA ALA A 356 -2.68 -24.17 -4.77
C ALA A 356 -3.20 -23.08 -3.83
#